data_AF-A0A553EQG4-F1
#
_entry.id   AF-A0A553EQG4-F1
#
_cell.length_a   1.000
_cell.length_b   1.000
_cell.length_c   1.000
_cell.angle_alpha   90.00
_cell.angle_beta   90.00
_cell.angle_gamma   90.00
#
_symmetry.space_group_name_H-M   'P 1'
#
loop_
_entity.id
_entity.type
_entity.pdbx_description
1 polymer ?
#
loop_
_entity_poly.entity_id
_entity_poly.type
_entity_poly.pdbx_seq_one_letter_code
_entity_poly.pdbx_strand_id
1 'polypeptide(L)'
;MKELGNVFSGISATFALIPGMTILITKLGVPPGASQVVFGASIESVCALTLLMLWVNKQKIKRLPSQRITKYAVILGITFVLMFVSYLFLYGYYVEEIPHTADLLFPIWPNGELQEGLQMHGSHMKLVEAWGRDDVYKVIQSSSSLTIQLTVILFLLNYMGIFMSLTMGFGILGIKIASATKKKPQ
;
A
#
# COMPACT_ATOMS: atom_id res chain seq x y z
N MET A 1 18.69 -10.03 23.94
CA MET A 1 18.01 -8.71 23.79
C MET A 1 18.67 -7.77 22.77
N LYS A 2 20.00 -7.65 22.71
CA LYS A 2 20.69 -6.82 21.68
C LYS A 2 20.42 -7.33 20.26
N GLU A 3 20.39 -8.65 20.11
CA GLU A 3 20.03 -9.33 18.86
C GLU A 3 18.61 -8.98 18.39
N LEU A 4 17.62 -8.97 19.28
CA LEU A 4 16.25 -8.55 18.94
C LEU A 4 16.23 -7.11 18.37
N GLY A 5 16.95 -6.16 18.96
CA GLY A 5 17.01 -4.80 18.44
C GLY A 5 17.57 -4.72 17.02
N ASN A 6 18.59 -5.52 16.73
CA ASN A 6 19.17 -5.65 15.39
C ASN A 6 18.18 -6.33 14.42
N VAL A 7 17.43 -7.34 14.87
CA VAL A 7 16.40 -8.01 14.08
C VAL A 7 15.28 -7.03 13.72
N PHE A 8 14.71 -6.30 14.66
CA PHE A 8 13.67 -5.30 14.40
C PHE A 8 14.16 -4.18 13.46
N SER A 9 15.40 -3.71 13.64
CA SER A 9 16.00 -2.74 12.73
C SER A 9 16.22 -3.32 11.32
N GLY A 10 16.70 -4.55 11.22
CA GLY A 10 16.86 -5.26 9.96
C GLY A 10 15.53 -5.44 9.24
N ILE A 11 14.51 -5.92 9.95
CA ILE A 11 13.14 -6.07 9.44
C ILE A 11 12.58 -4.73 8.96
N SER A 12 12.83 -3.62 9.66
CA SER A 12 12.39 -2.30 9.18
C SER A 12 13.09 -1.86 7.89
N ALA A 13 14.37 -2.18 7.72
CA ALA A 13 15.10 -1.91 6.48
C ALA A 13 14.61 -2.80 5.33
N THR A 14 14.33 -4.08 5.62
CA THR A 14 13.71 -5.03 4.71
C THR A 14 12.35 -4.52 4.23
N PHE A 15 11.45 -4.10 5.13
CA PHE A 15 10.15 -3.55 4.74
C PHE A 15 10.24 -2.24 3.97
N ALA A 16 11.35 -1.51 4.04
CA ALA A 16 11.53 -0.30 3.25
C ALA A 16 12.02 -0.54 1.82
N LEU A 17 12.73 -1.65 1.56
CA LEU A 17 13.38 -1.92 0.28
C LEU A 17 12.75 -3.09 -0.49
N ILE A 18 12.34 -4.16 0.20
CA ILE A 18 11.83 -5.37 -0.46
C ILE A 18 10.48 -5.14 -1.18
N PRO A 19 9.52 -4.38 -0.62
CA PRO A 19 8.23 -4.23 -1.27
C PRO A 19 8.29 -3.57 -2.64
N GLY A 20 9.08 -2.50 -2.82
CA GLY A 20 9.21 -1.84 -4.12
C GLY A 20 9.85 -2.74 -5.17
N MET A 21 10.96 -3.38 -4.84
CA MET A 21 11.58 -4.37 -5.73
C MET A 21 10.63 -5.52 -6.06
N THR A 22 9.85 -5.99 -5.09
CA THR A 22 8.85 -7.05 -5.32
C THR A 22 7.79 -6.58 -6.31
N ILE A 23 7.31 -5.34 -6.20
CA ILE A 23 6.36 -4.74 -7.15
C ILE A 23 6.95 -4.68 -8.56
N LEU A 24 8.21 -4.28 -8.70
CA LEU A 24 8.89 -4.17 -10.00
C LEU A 24 9.04 -5.53 -10.69
N ILE A 25 9.24 -6.61 -9.93
CA ILE A 25 9.45 -7.96 -10.47
C ILE A 25 8.12 -8.67 -10.73
N THR A 26 7.23 -8.64 -9.75
CA THR A 26 6.03 -9.50 -9.72
C THR A 26 4.77 -8.81 -10.19
N LYS A 27 4.78 -7.47 -10.27
CA LYS A 27 3.57 -6.65 -10.46
C LYS A 27 2.55 -6.80 -9.32
N LEU A 28 2.94 -7.45 -8.22
CA LEU A 28 2.02 -7.75 -7.12
C LEU A 28 1.48 -6.47 -6.51
N GLY A 29 0.16 -6.37 -6.55
CA GLY A 29 -0.59 -5.27 -5.95
C GLY A 29 -0.63 -3.98 -6.76
N VAL A 30 -0.13 -3.99 -8.01
CA VAL A 30 -0.29 -2.86 -8.94
C VAL A 30 -1.60 -3.06 -9.71
N PRO A 31 -2.52 -2.08 -9.70
CA PRO A 31 -3.77 -2.22 -10.44
C PRO A 31 -3.49 -2.28 -11.96
N PRO A 32 -4.35 -2.96 -12.75
CA PRO A 32 -4.17 -3.09 -14.19
C PRO A 32 -4.05 -1.73 -14.89
N GLY A 33 -3.14 -1.63 -15.86
CA GLY A 33 -2.89 -0.39 -16.60
C GLY A 33 -2.06 0.67 -15.87
N ALA A 34 -1.76 0.50 -14.58
CA ALA A 34 -0.87 1.40 -13.85
C ALA A 34 0.61 1.06 -14.05
N SER A 35 1.47 2.09 -13.94
CA SER A 35 2.92 1.92 -14.04
C SER A 35 3.50 1.28 -12.77
N GLN A 36 4.04 0.06 -12.90
CA GLN A 36 4.77 -0.63 -11.83
C GLN A 36 5.95 0.19 -11.32
N VAL A 37 6.64 0.90 -12.22
CA VAL A 37 7.80 1.73 -11.88
C VAL A 37 7.37 2.86 -10.95
N VAL A 38 6.26 3.54 -11.26
CA VAL A 38 5.74 4.62 -10.42
C VAL A 38 5.32 4.09 -9.06
N PHE A 39 4.62 2.94 -8.99
CA PHE A 39 4.21 2.34 -7.72
C PHE A 39 5.42 1.94 -6.86
N GLY A 40 6.34 1.16 -7.43
CA GLY A 40 7.53 0.68 -6.73
C GLY A 40 8.41 1.83 -6.23
N ALA A 41 8.77 2.77 -7.11
CA ALA A 41 9.62 3.90 -6.77
C ALA A 41 8.99 4.81 -5.71
N SER A 42 7.67 5.04 -5.79
CA SER A 42 6.99 5.90 -4.81
C SER A 42 6.93 5.24 -3.43
N ILE A 43 6.69 3.92 -3.35
CA ILE A 43 6.66 3.18 -2.09
C ILE A 43 8.05 3.14 -1.45
N GLU A 44 9.10 2.85 -2.22
CA GLU A 44 10.48 2.87 -1.71
C GLU A 44 10.86 4.25 -1.21
N SER A 45 10.52 5.29 -1.98
CA SER A 45 10.83 6.68 -1.60
C SER A 45 10.16 7.05 -0.26
N VAL A 46 8.89 6.69 -0.08
CA VAL A 46 8.16 6.96 1.17
C VAL A 46 8.72 6.15 2.34
N CYS A 47 9.06 4.88 2.13
CA CYS A 47 9.61 4.05 3.20
C CYS A 47 11.04 4.46 3.58
N ALA A 48 11.88 4.81 2.60
CA ALA A 48 13.21 5.36 2.82
C ALA A 48 13.15 6.69 3.60
N LEU A 49 12.23 7.58 3.20
CA LEU A 49 11.98 8.83 3.94
C LEU A 49 11.50 8.56 5.37
N THR A 50 10.64 7.56 5.57
CA THR A 50 10.17 7.15 6.89
C THR A 50 11.33 6.67 7.77
N LEU A 51 12.23 5.84 7.25
CA LEU A 51 13.44 5.41 7.96
C LEU A 51 14.37 6.57 8.29
N LEU A 52 14.57 7.50 7.34
CA LEU A 52 15.36 8.71 7.56
C LEU A 52 14.79 9.53 8.72
N MET A 53 13.46 9.74 8.72
CA MET A 53 12.77 10.48 9.77
C MET A 53 12.90 9.80 11.15
N LEU A 54 12.80 8.47 11.21
CA LEU A 54 13.04 7.71 12.44
C LEU A 54 14.49 7.82 12.91
N TRP A 55 15.44 7.79 11.98
CA TRP A 55 16.86 7.90 12.28
C TRP A 55 17.24 9.28 12.81
N VAL A 56 16.76 10.35 12.18
CA VAL A 56 16.96 11.74 12.65
C VAL A 56 16.35 11.92 14.04
N ASN A 57 15.18 11.32 14.29
CA ASN A 57 14.49 11.43 15.59
C ASN A 57 14.88 10.34 16.60
N LYS A 58 15.92 9.53 16.33
CA LYS A 58 16.28 8.38 17.17
C LYS A 58 16.49 8.72 18.63
N GLN A 59 17.11 9.87 18.94
CA GLN A 59 17.38 10.26 20.33
C GLN A 59 16.09 10.63 21.09
N LYS A 60 15.13 11.27 20.41
CA LYS A 60 13.81 11.56 20.97
C LYS A 60 13.06 10.26 21.27
N ILE A 61 13.05 9.32 20.31
CA ILE A 61 12.39 8.02 20.45
C ILE A 61 12.95 7.22 21.62
N LYS A 62 14.27 7.20 21.81
CA LYS A 62 14.91 6.49 22.94
C LYS A 62 14.46 6.98 24.31
N ARG A 63 14.20 8.28 24.44
CA ARG A 63 13.78 8.94 25.68
C ARG A 63 12.29 8.72 26.00
N LEU A 64 11.48 8.28 25.04
CA LEU A 64 10.05 8.04 25.28
C LEU A 64 9.84 6.87 26.26
N PRO A 65 8.82 6.95 27.14
CA PRO A 65 8.45 5.85 28.01
C PRO A 65 7.91 4.67 27.19
N SER A 66 8.14 3.44 27.67
CA SER A 66 7.75 2.21 26.95
C SER A 66 6.25 2.15 26.67
N GLN A 67 5.40 2.66 27.56
CA GLN A 67 3.94 2.73 27.37
C GLN A 67 3.55 3.52 26.12
N ARG A 68 4.22 4.65 25.83
CA ARG A 68 3.95 5.45 24.61
C ARG A 68 4.41 4.71 23.36
N ILE A 69 5.55 4.02 23.42
CA ILE A 69 6.05 3.21 22.31
C ILE A 69 5.07 2.09 21.98
N THR A 70 4.58 1.36 22.99
CA THR A 70 3.56 0.33 22.82
C THR A 70 2.29 0.91 22.21
N LYS A 71 1.82 2.07 22.69
CA LYS A 71 0.65 2.75 22.11
C LYS A 71 0.84 3.08 20.62
N TYR A 72 2.00 3.61 20.23
CA TYR A 72 2.29 3.87 18.82
C TYR A 72 2.37 2.60 17.99
N ALA A 73 3.01 1.55 18.50
CA ALA A 73 3.08 0.26 17.80
C ALA A 73 1.69 -0.35 17.58
N VAL A 74 0.81 -0.28 18.58
CA VAL A 74 -0.58 -0.74 18.47
C VAL A 74 -1.35 0.11 17.44
N ILE A 75 -1.24 1.44 17.49
CA ILE A 75 -1.89 2.32 16.50
C ILE A 75 -1.41 1.98 15.09
N LEU A 76 -0.10 1.84 14.87
CA LEU A 76 0.46 1.50 13.57
C LEU A 76 0.04 0.11 13.09
N GLY A 77 -0.09 -0.86 14.01
CA GLY A 77 -0.63 -2.19 13.70
C GLY A 77 -2.09 -2.14 13.27
N ILE A 78 -2.93 -1.37 13.96
CA ILE A 78 -4.33 -1.14 13.58
C ILE A 78 -4.41 -0.43 12.22
N THR A 79 -3.63 0.63 12.02
CA THR A 79 -3.57 1.34 10.73
C THR A 79 -3.15 0.42 9.58
N PHE A 80 -2.16 -0.45 9.81
CA PHE A 80 -1.77 -1.47 8.83
C PHE A 80 -2.94 -2.38 8.46
N VAL A 81 -3.65 -2.93 9.46
CA VAL A 81 -4.81 -3.81 9.20
C VAL A 81 -5.91 -3.07 8.44
N LEU A 82 -6.23 -1.84 8.85
CA LEU A 82 -7.25 -1.03 8.18
C LEU A 82 -6.89 -0.72 6.73
N MET A 83 -5.65 -0.31 6.46
CA MET A 83 -5.17 -0.04 5.11
C MET A 83 -5.13 -1.31 4.26
N PHE A 84 -4.76 -2.44 4.84
CA PHE A 84 -4.74 -3.73 4.13
C PHE A 84 -6.15 -4.21 3.77
N VAL A 85 -7.09 -4.16 4.72
CA VAL A 85 -8.50 -4.50 4.45
C VAL A 85 -9.12 -3.55 3.42
N SER A 86 -8.86 -2.25 3.55
CA SER A 86 -9.28 -1.24 2.58
C SER A 86 -8.72 -1.54 1.19
N TYR A 87 -7.42 -1.88 1.10
CA TYR A 87 -6.80 -2.28 -0.16
C TYR A 87 -7.48 -3.51 -0.79
N LEU A 88 -7.73 -4.57 -0.01
CA LEU A 88 -8.41 -5.76 -0.49
C LEU A 88 -9.84 -5.45 -0.98
N PHE A 89 -10.56 -4.59 -0.27
CA PHE A 89 -11.88 -4.14 -0.67
C PHE A 89 -11.84 -3.34 -1.98
N LEU A 90 -10.90 -2.38 -2.10
CA LEU A 90 -10.71 -1.62 -3.33
C LEU A 90 -10.37 -2.54 -4.50
N TYR A 91 -9.46 -3.49 -4.30
CA TYR A 91 -9.07 -4.45 -5.33
C TYR A 91 -10.26 -5.29 -5.79
N GLY A 92 -10.98 -5.93 -4.86
CA GLY A 92 -12.12 -6.78 -5.20
C GLY A 92 -13.32 -6.02 -5.78
N TYR A 93 -13.42 -4.71 -5.55
CA TYR A 93 -14.53 -3.91 -6.09
C TYR A 93 -14.19 -3.25 -7.42
N TYR A 94 -12.97 -2.76 -7.61
CA TYR A 94 -12.58 -1.97 -8.80
C TYR A 94 -11.73 -2.74 -9.81
N VAL A 95 -11.18 -3.91 -9.44
CA VAL A 95 -10.44 -4.75 -10.37
C VAL A 95 -11.30 -5.96 -10.73
N GLU A 96 -11.57 -6.12 -12.02
CA GLU A 96 -12.27 -7.29 -12.56
C GLU A 96 -11.25 -8.23 -13.20
N GLU A 97 -11.12 -9.42 -12.64
CA GLU A 97 -10.28 -10.50 -13.16
C GLU A 97 -11.00 -11.22 -14.30
N ILE A 98 -10.49 -11.10 -15.53
CA ILE A 98 -11.14 -11.68 -16.70
C ILE A 98 -10.38 -12.94 -17.14
N PRO A 99 -11.04 -14.11 -17.21
CA PRO A 99 -10.39 -15.34 -17.62
C PRO A 99 -9.67 -15.19 -18.97
N HIS A 100 -8.42 -15.66 -19.02
CA HIS A 100 -7.60 -15.72 -20.24
C HIS A 100 -7.26 -14.38 -20.90
N THR A 101 -7.54 -13.24 -20.25
CA THR A 101 -7.20 -11.91 -20.78
C THR A 101 -6.64 -11.01 -19.69
N ALA A 102 -6.29 -9.76 -20.04
CA ALA A 102 -5.80 -8.79 -19.07
C ALA A 102 -6.97 -8.16 -18.28
N ASP A 103 -6.85 -8.19 -16.96
CA ASP A 103 -7.77 -7.59 -16.00
C ASP A 103 -8.12 -6.13 -16.31
N LEU A 104 -9.31 -5.71 -15.88
CA LEU A 104 -9.80 -4.34 -16.05
C LEU A 104 -9.83 -3.59 -14.72
N LEU A 105 -9.38 -2.34 -14.75
CA LEU A 105 -9.54 -1.40 -13.65
C LEU A 105 -10.73 -0.48 -13.93
N PHE A 106 -11.78 -0.62 -13.15
CA PHE A 106 -12.94 0.28 -13.17
C PHE A 106 -12.65 1.52 -12.33
N PRO A 107 -13.09 2.71 -12.77
CA PRO A 107 -12.95 3.94 -12.01
C PRO A 107 -13.86 3.96 -10.77
N ILE A 108 -13.40 4.62 -9.70
CA ILE A 108 -14.17 4.83 -8.46
C ILE A 108 -15.51 5.53 -8.67
N TRP A 109 -15.55 6.47 -9.63
CA TRP A 109 -16.76 7.13 -10.08
C TRP A 109 -16.88 6.90 -11.58
N PRO A 110 -17.56 5.84 -12.01
CA PRO A 110 -17.93 5.68 -13.40
C PRO A 110 -18.91 6.80 -13.77
N ASN A 111 -18.77 7.32 -14.99
CA ASN A 111 -19.59 8.40 -15.52
C ASN A 111 -20.02 8.09 -16.97
N GLY A 112 -21.00 8.84 -17.47
CA GLY A 112 -21.47 8.73 -18.86
C GLY A 112 -21.88 7.31 -19.24
N GLU A 113 -21.48 6.88 -20.44
CA GLU A 113 -21.81 5.57 -21.01
C GLU A 113 -21.41 4.41 -20.09
N LEU A 114 -20.27 4.51 -19.38
CA LEU A 114 -19.86 3.47 -18.44
C LEU A 114 -20.85 3.32 -17.28
N GLN A 115 -21.32 4.44 -16.73
CA GLN A 115 -22.28 4.44 -15.62
C GLN A 115 -23.64 3.89 -16.06
N GLU A 116 -24.11 4.28 -17.24
CA GLU A 116 -25.37 3.80 -17.82
C GLU A 116 -25.30 2.29 -18.08
N GLY A 117 -24.19 1.81 -18.66
CA GLY A 117 -23.94 0.38 -18.85
C GLY A 117 -23.96 -0.40 -17.54
N LEU A 118 -23.29 0.12 -16.50
CA LEU A 118 -23.29 -0.53 -15.18
C LEU A 118 -24.66 -0.55 -14.51
N GLN A 119 -25.47 0.50 -14.69
CA GLN A 119 -26.85 0.51 -14.18
C GLN A 119 -27.75 -0.47 -14.93
N MET A 120 -27.55 -0.63 -16.25
CA MET A 120 -28.33 -1.55 -17.07
C MET A 120 -28.01 -3.02 -16.77
N HIS A 121 -26.73 -3.37 -16.62
CA HIS A 121 -26.29 -4.76 -16.45
C HIS A 121 -26.11 -5.19 -14.98
N GLY A 122 -26.01 -4.22 -14.07
CA GLY A 122 -26.02 -4.42 -12.61
C GLY A 122 -24.70 -4.88 -11.99
N SER A 123 -23.71 -5.31 -12.77
CA SER A 123 -22.36 -5.62 -12.28
C SER A 123 -21.27 -5.41 -13.35
N HIS A 124 -20.03 -5.25 -12.90
CA HIS A 124 -18.84 -5.14 -13.78
C HIS A 124 -18.72 -6.37 -14.70
N MET A 125 -18.75 -7.58 -14.14
CA MET A 125 -18.67 -8.81 -14.93
C MET A 125 -19.77 -8.94 -15.99
N LYS A 126 -21.03 -8.64 -15.65
CA LYS A 126 -22.14 -8.71 -16.63
C LYS A 126 -22.00 -7.69 -17.74
N LEU A 127 -21.50 -6.49 -17.43
CA LEU A 127 -21.19 -5.49 -18.43
C LEU A 127 -20.10 -5.99 -19.40
N VAL A 128 -19.03 -6.60 -18.86
CA VAL A 128 -17.95 -7.19 -19.65
C VAL A 128 -18.45 -8.35 -20.53
N GLU A 129 -19.34 -9.21 -20.01
CA GLU A 129 -19.98 -10.27 -20.79
C GLU A 129 -20.87 -9.72 -21.91
N ALA A 130 -21.58 -8.61 -21.67
CA ALA A 130 -22.50 -8.02 -22.63
C ALA A 130 -21.80 -7.21 -23.74
N TRP A 131 -20.80 -6.39 -23.38
CA TRP A 131 -20.13 -5.48 -24.31
C TRP A 131 -18.81 -6.02 -24.85
N GLY A 132 -18.23 -7.01 -24.18
CA GLY A 132 -16.89 -7.47 -24.46
C GLY A 132 -15.82 -6.61 -23.79
N ARG A 133 -14.72 -7.26 -23.38
CA ARG A 133 -13.61 -6.65 -22.64
C ARG A 133 -13.04 -5.42 -23.31
N ASP A 134 -12.82 -5.46 -24.62
CA ASP A 134 -12.13 -4.39 -25.34
C ASP A 134 -12.99 -3.15 -25.52
N ASP A 135 -14.31 -3.30 -25.66
CA ASP A 135 -15.21 -2.15 -25.77
C ASP A 135 -15.43 -1.50 -24.39
N VAL A 136 -15.55 -2.31 -23.32
CA VAL A 136 -15.51 -1.77 -21.96
C VAL A 136 -14.20 -1.02 -21.69
N TYR A 137 -13.06 -1.57 -22.10
CA TYR A 137 -11.76 -0.89 -21.97
C TYR A 137 -11.75 0.45 -22.72
N LYS A 138 -12.23 0.51 -23.97
CA LYS A 138 -12.32 1.76 -24.73
C LYS A 138 -13.20 2.80 -24.05
N VAL A 139 -14.37 2.38 -23.55
CA VAL A 139 -15.30 3.27 -22.84
C VAL A 139 -14.66 3.80 -21.57
N ILE A 140 -14.00 2.94 -20.77
CA ILE A 140 -13.25 3.36 -19.58
C ILE A 140 -12.22 4.44 -19.95
N GLN A 141 -11.41 4.20 -20.99
CA GLN A 141 -10.37 5.15 -21.41
C GLN A 141 -10.95 6.46 -21.97
N SER A 142 -12.11 6.43 -22.62
CA SER A 142 -12.71 7.61 -23.25
C SER A 142 -13.53 8.47 -22.28
N SER A 143 -14.23 7.88 -21.32
CA SER A 143 -15.16 8.60 -20.44
C SER A 143 -14.49 9.13 -19.16
N SER A 144 -13.36 8.55 -18.75
CA SER A 144 -13.00 8.55 -17.32
C SER A 144 -11.52 8.77 -16.97
N SER A 145 -10.74 9.47 -17.80
CA SER A 145 -9.30 9.70 -17.54
C SER A 145 -8.98 10.20 -16.11
N LEU A 146 -9.72 11.19 -15.61
CA LEU A 146 -9.49 11.72 -14.26
C LEU A 146 -9.88 10.73 -13.16
N THR A 147 -11.03 10.06 -13.27
CA THR A 147 -11.50 9.16 -12.21
C THR A 147 -10.69 7.87 -12.16
N ILE A 148 -10.16 7.40 -13.29
CA ILE A 148 -9.16 6.32 -13.33
C ILE A 148 -7.89 6.74 -12.60
N GLN A 149 -7.35 7.93 -12.89
CA GLN A 149 -6.16 8.43 -12.20
C GLN A 149 -6.38 8.53 -10.69
N LEU A 150 -7.53 9.05 -10.25
CA LEU A 150 -7.90 9.09 -8.83
C LEU A 150 -7.99 7.70 -8.21
N THR A 151 -8.51 6.72 -8.95
CA THR A 151 -8.57 5.32 -8.52
C THR A 151 -7.15 4.79 -8.32
N VAL A 152 -6.26 4.98 -9.29
CA VAL A 152 -4.85 4.59 -9.20
C VAL A 152 -4.14 5.27 -8.02
N ILE A 153 -4.37 6.56 -7.81
CA ILE A 153 -3.84 7.31 -6.65
C ILE A 153 -4.36 6.71 -5.34
N LEU A 154 -5.64 6.36 -5.27
CA LEU A 154 -6.23 5.76 -4.08
C LEU A 154 -5.60 4.40 -3.74
N PHE A 155 -5.38 3.55 -4.76
CA PHE A 155 -4.62 2.30 -4.61
C PHE A 155 -3.20 2.57 -4.11
N LEU A 156 -2.50 3.52 -4.74
CA LEU A 156 -1.12 3.87 -4.36
C LEU A 156 -1.03 4.36 -2.91
N LEU A 157 -1.94 5.24 -2.48
CA LEU A 157 -1.98 5.76 -1.11
C LEU A 157 -2.29 4.67 -0.08
N ASN A 158 -3.24 3.77 -0.37
CA ASN A 158 -3.50 2.61 0.49
C ASN A 158 -2.26 1.74 0.62
N TYR A 159 -1.61 1.44 -0.51
CA TYR A 159 -0.44 0.57 -0.53
C TYR A 159 0.77 1.19 0.17
N MET A 160 0.99 2.50 0.01
CA MET A 160 1.96 3.26 0.81
C MET A 160 1.64 3.21 2.30
N GLY A 161 0.37 3.38 2.69
CA GLY A 161 -0.07 3.34 4.08
C GLY A 161 0.25 2.02 4.77
N ILE A 162 0.11 0.90 4.06
CA ILE A 162 0.48 -0.44 4.53
C ILE A 162 1.96 -0.51 4.89
N PHE A 163 2.85 -0.22 3.92
CA PHE A 163 4.29 -0.37 4.11
C PHE A 163 4.88 0.69 5.04
N MET A 164 4.37 1.92 5.00
CA MET A 164 4.79 2.99 5.91
C MET A 164 4.46 2.63 7.36
N SER A 165 3.27 2.08 7.62
CA SER A 165 2.85 1.69 8.98
C SER A 165 3.75 0.59 9.55
N LEU A 166 4.08 -0.43 8.74
CA LEU A 166 5.00 -1.49 9.13
C LEU A 166 6.41 -0.96 9.35
N THR A 167 6.97 -0.22 8.38
CA THR A 167 8.31 0.35 8.45
C THR A 167 8.47 1.23 9.70
N MET A 168 7.48 2.07 9.98
CA MET A 168 7.46 2.92 11.17
C MET A 168 7.34 2.10 12.46
N GLY A 169 6.44 1.10 12.49
CA GLY A 169 6.22 0.26 13.66
C GLY A 169 7.47 -0.51 14.06
N PHE A 170 8.06 -1.25 13.11
CA PHE A 170 9.30 -2.01 13.34
C PHE A 170 10.48 -1.09 13.64
N GLY A 171 10.59 0.06 12.96
CA GLY A 171 11.68 1.01 13.17
C GLY A 171 11.67 1.64 14.57
N ILE A 172 10.50 2.04 15.08
CA ILE A 172 10.37 2.58 16.45
C ILE A 172 10.75 1.50 17.49
N LEU A 173 10.24 0.27 17.33
CA LEU A 173 10.55 -0.84 18.23
C LEU A 173 12.04 -1.18 18.22
N GLY A 174 12.65 -1.26 17.04
CA GLY A 174 14.09 -1.52 16.89
C GLY A 174 14.96 -0.49 17.61
N ILE A 175 14.66 0.80 17.44
CA ILE A 175 15.38 1.89 18.14
C ILE A 175 15.25 1.75 19.66
N LYS A 176 14.05 1.44 20.16
CA LYS A 176 13.80 1.33 21.60
C LYS A 176 14.54 0.14 22.22
N ILE A 177 14.44 -1.04 21.62
CA ILE A 177 15.08 -2.27 22.11
C ILE A 177 16.61 -2.11 22.11
N ALA A 178 17.19 -1.57 21.03
CA ALA A 178 18.64 -1.32 20.94
C ALA A 178 19.14 -0.37 22.05
N SER A 179 18.30 0.59 22.47
CA SER A 179 18.67 1.51 23.56
C SER A 179 18.65 0.87 24.95
N ALA A 180 17.71 -0.04 25.21
CA ALA A 180 17.63 -0.77 26.48
C ALA A 180 18.88 -1.63 26.71
N THR A 181 19.48 -2.16 25.65
CA THR A 181 20.67 -3.02 25.73
C THR A 181 21.97 -2.29 26.05
N LYS A 182 22.06 -0.98 25.83
CA LYS A 182 23.28 -0.20 26.15
C LYS A 182 23.37 0.27 27.61
N LYS A 183 22.28 0.16 28.38
CA LYS A 183 22.16 0.69 29.75
C LYS A 183 22.47 -0.30 30.87
N LYS A 184 22.97 -1.50 30.58
CA LYS A 184 23.54 -2.40 31.61
C LYS A 184 25.07 -2.24 31.62
N PRO A 185 25.65 -1.27 32.36
CA PRO A 185 26.96 -1.48 32.94
C PRO A 185 26.82 -2.49 34.09
N GLN A 186 27.79 -3.40 34.19
CA GLN A 186 27.95 -4.31 35.32
C GLN A 186 28.21 -3.54 36.61
#